data_AF-A0A7X7XL44-F1
#
_entry.id   AF-A0A7X7XL44-F1
#
_cell.length_a   1.000
_cell.length_b   1.000
_cell.length_c   1.000
_cell.angle_alpha   90.00
_cell.angle_beta   90.00
_cell.angle_gamma   90.00
#
_symmetry.space_group_name_H-M   'P 1'
#
loop_
_entity.id
_entity.type
_entity.pdbx_description
1 polymer ?
#
loop_
_entity_poly.entity_id
_entity_poly.type
_entity_poly.pdbx_seq_one_letter_code
_entity_poly.pdbx_strand_id
1 'polypeptide(L)'
;MVDSLTPERRSRLMARVRQKNTGPELALRAALRAAGLVGYRLHRRDLPGRPDLAYGRWRVAVFVDGAFWHGKRFDRDRASQFWRDKIDANVARDERVDSELAAAGWVVLRFSDIQVKADLRGCVGAVDEALASAGRIGDRRDAGQRGGPASERAATGVSCRA
;
A
#
# COMPACT_ATOMS: atom_id res chain seq x y z
N MET A 1 3.31 -7.10 28.15
CA MET A 1 2.55 -5.85 28.31
C MET A 1 1.39 -6.33 29.10
N VAL A 2 1.36 -5.98 30.38
CA VAL A 2 0.15 -6.25 31.17
C VAL A 2 -0.96 -5.54 30.43
N ASP A 3 -1.97 -6.28 30.02
CA ASP A 3 -3.09 -5.71 29.29
C ASP A 3 -3.78 -4.71 30.20
N SER A 4 -3.52 -3.42 29.99
CA SER A 4 -4.08 -2.33 30.79
C SER A 4 -5.58 -2.14 30.52
N LEU A 5 -6.16 -2.92 29.62
CA LEU A 5 -7.58 -2.96 29.31
C LEU A 5 -8.22 -4.19 29.96
N THR A 6 -9.44 -4.00 30.49
CA THR A 6 -10.26 -5.14 30.90
C THR A 6 -10.60 -6.02 29.69
N PRO A 7 -10.87 -7.32 29.88
CA PRO A 7 -11.25 -8.22 28.79
C PRO A 7 -12.38 -7.69 27.91
N GLU A 8 -13.38 -7.02 28.49
CA GLU A 8 -14.53 -6.45 27.79
C GLU A 8 -14.11 -5.26 26.92
N ARG A 9 -13.23 -4.39 27.44
CA ARG A 9 -12.68 -3.25 26.68
C ARG A 9 -11.83 -3.74 25.52
N ARG A 10 -11.01 -4.76 25.75
CA ARG A 10 -10.23 -5.41 24.68
C ARG A 10 -11.14 -6.03 23.63
N SER A 11 -12.16 -6.79 24.04
CA SER A 11 -13.11 -7.41 23.12
C SER A 11 -13.80 -6.37 22.23
N ARG A 12 -14.28 -5.26 22.82
CA ARG A 12 -14.85 -4.13 22.07
C ARG A 12 -13.86 -3.48 21.11
N LEU A 13 -12.60 -3.33 21.52
CA LEU A 13 -11.55 -2.76 20.66
C LEU A 13 -11.25 -3.70 19.48
N MET A 14 -11.08 -4.99 19.74
CA MET A 14 -10.81 -6.00 18.71
C MET A 14 -11.99 -6.13 17.73
N ALA A 15 -13.23 -5.99 18.20
CA ALA A 15 -14.42 -5.99 17.33
C ALA A 15 -14.44 -4.81 16.34
N ARG A 16 -13.75 -3.69 16.64
CA ARG A 16 -13.62 -2.53 15.75
C ARG A 16 -12.46 -2.65 14.76
N VAL A 17 -11.52 -3.56 14.98
CA VAL A 17 -10.38 -3.78 14.08
C VAL A 17 -10.91 -4.45 12.80
N ARG A 18 -10.99 -3.68 11.71
CA ARG A 18 -11.44 -4.18 10.41
C ARG A 18 -10.33 -5.00 9.76
N GLN A 19 -10.68 -6.19 9.28
CA GLN A 19 -9.75 -7.06 8.54
C GLN A 19 -9.62 -6.72 7.05
N LYS A 20 -10.56 -5.94 6.50
CA LYS A 20 -10.63 -5.56 5.09
C LYS A 20 -11.25 -4.19 4.93
N ASN A 21 -11.00 -3.56 3.79
CA ASN A 21 -11.39 -2.18 3.49
C ASN A 21 -10.93 -1.23 4.59
N THR A 22 -9.67 -1.36 4.99
CA THR A 22 -9.06 -0.44 5.94
C THR A 22 -8.84 0.93 5.27
N GLY A 23 -8.71 1.99 6.06
CA GLY A 23 -8.43 3.34 5.53
C GLY A 23 -7.23 3.39 4.56
N PRO A 24 -6.05 2.82 4.92
CA PRO A 24 -4.89 2.73 4.02
C PRO A 24 -5.19 1.99 2.71
N GLU A 25 -5.90 0.86 2.79
CA GLU A 25 -6.28 0.08 1.61
C GLU A 25 -7.22 0.88 0.68
N LEU A 26 -8.18 1.62 1.24
CA LEU A 26 -9.04 2.51 0.47
C LEU A 26 -8.25 3.66 -0.17
N ALA A 27 -7.31 4.26 0.57
CA ALA A 27 -6.46 5.35 0.07
C ALA A 27 -5.58 4.89 -1.09
N LEU A 28 -4.91 3.74 -0.95
CA LEU A 28 -4.09 3.15 -2.00
C LEU A 28 -4.93 2.84 -3.24
N ARG A 29 -6.12 2.26 -3.07
CA ARG A 29 -7.04 1.98 -4.20
C ARG A 29 -7.46 3.25 -4.95
N ALA A 30 -7.80 4.31 -4.22
CA ALA A 30 -8.17 5.58 -4.84
C ALA A 30 -7.00 6.16 -5.65
N ALA A 31 -5.79 6.13 -5.07
CA ALA A 31 -4.58 6.64 -5.72
C ALA A 31 -4.17 5.83 -6.96
N LEU A 32 -4.22 4.49 -6.89
CA LEU A 32 -3.96 3.62 -8.05
C LEU A 32 -4.93 3.88 -9.20
N ARG A 33 -6.22 4.08 -8.90
CA ARG A 33 -7.20 4.44 -9.93
C ARG A 33 -6.92 5.81 -10.55
N ALA A 34 -6.60 6.80 -9.74
CA ALA A 34 -6.24 8.14 -10.22
C ALA A 34 -4.98 8.12 -11.10
N ALA A 35 -4.06 7.19 -10.84
CA ALA A 35 -2.85 6.96 -11.64
C ALA A 35 -3.06 6.08 -12.89
N GLY A 36 -4.30 5.67 -13.21
CA GLY A 36 -4.58 4.81 -14.37
C GLY A 36 -4.18 3.33 -14.17
N LEU A 37 -3.77 2.93 -12.97
CA LEU A 37 -3.39 1.56 -12.62
C LEU A 37 -4.62 0.70 -12.29
N VAL A 38 -5.56 0.64 -13.24
CA VAL A 38 -6.83 -0.10 -13.12
C VAL A 38 -6.69 -1.59 -13.48
N GLY A 39 -7.75 -2.37 -13.25
CA GLY A 39 -7.84 -3.79 -13.66
C GLY A 39 -7.43 -4.81 -12.59
N TYR A 40 -7.15 -4.37 -11.37
CA TYR A 40 -6.90 -5.26 -10.23
C TYR A 40 -8.20 -5.87 -9.69
N ARG A 41 -8.11 -7.08 -9.13
CA ARG A 41 -9.17 -7.74 -8.36
C ARG A 41 -8.89 -7.62 -6.87
N LEU A 42 -9.95 -7.52 -6.08
CA LEU A 42 -9.87 -7.39 -4.63
C LEU A 42 -9.96 -8.74 -3.92
N HIS A 43 -9.17 -8.93 -2.87
CA HIS A 43 -9.28 -10.04 -1.91
C HIS A 43 -9.46 -11.42 -2.57
N ARG A 44 -8.61 -11.73 -3.55
CA ARG A 44 -8.64 -12.98 -4.30
C ARG A 44 -8.46 -14.18 -3.39
N ARG A 45 -9.53 -14.97 -3.21
CA ARG A 45 -9.56 -16.12 -2.28
C ARG A 45 -8.77 -17.33 -2.76
N ASP A 46 -8.52 -17.40 -4.06
CA ASP A 46 -7.80 -18.46 -4.74
C ASP A 46 -6.29 -18.23 -4.80
N LEU A 47 -5.78 -17.16 -4.16
CA LEU A 47 -4.35 -16.91 -3.99
C LEU A 47 -3.94 -17.09 -2.53
N PRO A 48 -2.71 -17.59 -2.27
CA PRO A 48 -2.11 -17.58 -0.95
C PRO A 48 -2.20 -16.20 -0.30
N GLY A 49 -2.50 -16.17 1.00
CA GLY A 49 -2.56 -14.92 1.77
C GLY A 49 -3.73 -13.99 1.47
N ARG A 50 -4.49 -14.21 0.38
CA ARG A 50 -5.61 -13.35 -0.06
C ARG A 50 -5.19 -11.88 -0.21
N PRO A 51 -4.36 -11.55 -1.20
CA PRO A 51 -3.87 -10.18 -1.41
C PRO A 51 -5.02 -9.19 -1.53
N ASP A 52 -4.82 -7.98 -1.00
CA ASP A 52 -5.79 -6.90 -1.05
C ASP A 52 -6.06 -6.48 -2.49
N LEU A 53 -5.01 -6.43 -3.31
CA LEU A 53 -5.08 -6.14 -4.74
C LEU A 53 -4.28 -7.20 -5.49
N ALA A 54 -4.86 -7.72 -6.58
CA ALA A 54 -4.17 -8.65 -7.46
C ALA A 54 -4.38 -8.28 -8.92
N TYR A 55 -3.28 -8.08 -9.63
CA TYR A 55 -3.23 -7.85 -11.06
C TYR A 55 -2.96 -9.17 -11.79
N GLY A 56 -4.02 -9.93 -12.06
CA GLY A 56 -3.91 -11.30 -12.58
C GLY A 56 -3.12 -11.43 -13.87
N ARG A 57 -3.28 -10.48 -14.81
CA ARG A 57 -2.54 -10.49 -16.09
C ARG A 57 -1.02 -10.38 -15.91
N TRP A 58 -0.58 -9.59 -14.93
CA TRP A 58 0.83 -9.27 -14.68
C TRP A 58 1.41 -10.01 -13.48
N ARG A 59 0.60 -10.88 -12.85
CA ARG A 59 0.95 -11.62 -11.63
C ARG A 59 1.55 -10.74 -10.53
N VAL A 60 1.00 -9.54 -10.32
CA VAL A 60 1.39 -8.66 -9.20
C VAL A 60 0.36 -8.78 -8.08
N ALA A 61 0.81 -9.16 -6.88
CA ALA A 61 0.02 -9.23 -5.66
C ALA A 61 0.45 -8.12 -4.70
N VAL A 62 -0.51 -7.34 -4.21
CA VAL A 62 -0.25 -6.22 -3.28
C VAL A 62 -0.99 -6.48 -1.97
N PHE A 63 -0.26 -6.35 -0.86
CA PHE A 63 -0.73 -6.48 0.51
C PHE A 63 -0.61 -5.13 1.23
N VAL A 64 -1.62 -4.77 2.01
CA VAL A 64 -1.65 -3.57 2.86
C VAL A 64 -1.88 -3.99 4.31
N ASP A 65 -0.76 -4.12 5.02
CA ASP A 65 -0.70 -4.74 6.34
C ASP A 65 -0.65 -3.70 7.46
N GLY A 66 -1.27 -4.01 8.60
CA GLY A 66 -1.15 -3.15 9.78
C GLY A 66 0.22 -3.29 10.45
N ALA A 67 0.99 -2.20 10.59
CA ALA A 67 2.37 -2.26 11.11
C ALA A 67 2.51 -2.96 12.48
N PHE A 68 1.48 -2.89 13.34
CA PHE A 68 1.47 -3.60 14.62
C PHE A 68 1.40 -5.13 14.48
N TRP A 69 0.52 -5.62 13.59
CA TRP A 69 0.23 -7.07 13.47
C TRP A 69 1.35 -7.87 12.80
N HIS A 70 2.26 -7.15 12.12
CA HIS A 70 3.36 -7.69 11.33
C HIS A 70 4.72 -7.22 11.89
N GLY A 71 4.79 -6.92 13.19
CA GLY A 71 6.05 -6.67 13.92
C GLY A 71 6.69 -5.30 13.73
N LYS A 72 6.34 -4.53 12.69
CA LYS A 72 6.97 -3.23 12.35
C LYS A 72 6.78 -2.13 13.41
N ARG A 73 5.73 -2.20 14.24
CA ARG A 73 5.48 -1.29 15.37
C ARG A 73 5.12 -2.06 16.65
N PHE A 74 5.84 -3.14 16.91
CA PHE A 74 5.62 -4.02 18.05
C PHE A 74 6.83 -3.97 18.99
N ASP A 75 6.62 -3.45 20.20
CA ASP A 75 7.61 -3.51 21.28
C ASP A 75 7.62 -4.92 21.88
N ARG A 76 8.55 -5.75 21.38
CA ARG A 76 8.68 -7.15 21.75
C ARG A 76 9.08 -7.32 23.22
N ASP A 77 9.99 -6.49 23.71
CA ASP A 77 10.53 -6.58 25.07
C ASP A 77 9.43 -6.35 26.10
N ARG A 78 8.54 -5.39 25.82
CA ARG A 78 7.42 -5.11 26.70
C ARG A 78 6.20 -5.97 26.42
N ALA A 79 6.17 -6.89 25.46
CA ALA A 79 4.99 -7.71 25.14
C ALA A 79 4.86 -8.97 26.02
N SER A 80 3.63 -9.50 26.19
CA SER A 80 3.44 -10.79 26.86
C SER A 80 3.78 -11.93 25.91
N GLN A 81 4.05 -13.13 26.44
CA GLN A 81 4.40 -14.30 25.62
C GLN A 81 3.34 -14.58 24.54
N PHE A 82 2.06 -14.57 24.91
CA PHE A 82 0.95 -14.70 23.97
C PHE A 82 1.04 -13.75 22.78
N TRP A 83 1.38 -12.47 23.01
CA TRP A 83 1.50 -11.50 21.93
C TRP A 83 2.74 -11.72 21.08
N ARG A 84 3.86 -12.13 21.68
CA ARG A 84 5.08 -12.48 20.94
C ARG A 84 4.80 -13.65 20.00
N ASP A 85 4.24 -14.74 20.52
CA ASP A 85 3.91 -15.94 19.74
C ASP A 85 2.92 -15.63 18.61
N LYS A 86 1.92 -14.77 18.89
CA LYS A 86 0.94 -14.36 17.87
C LYS A 86 1.57 -13.54 16.75
N ILE A 87 2.44 -12.59 17.07
CA ILE A 87 3.12 -11.77 16.07
C ILE A 87 4.10 -12.63 15.28
N ASP A 88 4.86 -13.50 15.94
CA ASP A 88 5.79 -14.42 15.27
C ASP A 88 5.04 -15.36 14.31
N ALA A 89 3.89 -15.90 14.71
CA ALA A 89 3.06 -16.73 13.83
C ALA A 89 2.50 -15.96 12.62
N ASN A 90 2.19 -14.67 12.77
CA ASN A 90 1.77 -13.81 11.67
C ASN A 90 2.92 -13.56 10.69
N VAL A 91 4.11 -13.20 11.19
CA VAL A 91 5.31 -12.99 10.36
C VAL A 91 5.68 -14.26 9.61
N ALA A 92 5.73 -15.41 10.29
CA ALA A 92 6.01 -16.70 9.65
C ALA A 92 4.95 -17.07 8.59
N ARG A 93 3.68 -16.68 8.81
CA ARG A 93 2.63 -16.85 7.80
C ARG A 93 2.88 -15.96 6.58
N ASP A 94 3.31 -14.72 6.75
CA ASP A 94 3.60 -13.82 5.63
C ASP A 94 4.76 -14.35 4.80
N GLU A 95 5.85 -14.79 5.45
CA GLU A 95 7.00 -15.38 4.77
C GLU A 95 6.62 -16.60 3.93
N ARG A 96 5.75 -17.47 4.48
CA ARG A 96 5.21 -18.61 3.75
C ARG A 96 4.37 -18.16 2.54
N VAL A 97 3.47 -17.19 2.74
CA VAL A 97 2.62 -16.66 1.66
C VAL A 97 3.48 -16.04 0.55
N ASP A 98 4.49 -15.27 0.92
CA ASP A 98 5.40 -14.61 -0.02
C ASP A 98 6.17 -15.66 -0.83
N SER A 99 6.63 -16.73 -0.16
CA SER A 99 7.30 -17.87 -0.81
C SER A 99 6.37 -18.64 -1.76
N GLU A 100 5.13 -18.93 -1.36
CA GLU A 100 4.14 -19.61 -2.19
C GLU A 100 3.77 -18.79 -3.44
N LEU A 101 3.61 -17.48 -3.28
CA LEU A 101 3.33 -16.56 -4.38
C LEU A 101 4.51 -16.44 -5.33
N ALA A 102 5.73 -16.28 -4.79
CA ALA A 102 6.94 -16.23 -5.59
C ALA A 102 7.14 -17.52 -6.39
N ALA A 103 6.92 -18.69 -5.77
CA ALA A 103 6.97 -19.99 -6.45
C ALA A 103 5.90 -20.12 -7.56
N ALA A 104 4.75 -19.48 -7.39
CA ALA A 104 3.72 -19.38 -8.42
C ALA A 104 3.99 -18.29 -9.48
N GLY A 105 5.16 -17.63 -9.42
CA GLY A 105 5.60 -16.59 -10.36
C GLY A 105 4.90 -15.24 -10.16
N TRP A 106 4.47 -14.95 -8.93
CA TRP A 106 3.91 -13.65 -8.58
C TRP A 106 4.97 -12.72 -8.01
N VAL A 107 4.90 -11.45 -8.42
CA VAL A 107 5.61 -10.35 -7.76
C VAL A 107 4.79 -9.91 -6.56
N VAL A 108 5.38 -9.93 -5.37
CA VAL A 108 4.71 -9.58 -4.12
C VAL A 108 5.18 -8.21 -3.64
N LEU A 109 4.23 -7.30 -3.42
CA LEU A 109 4.45 -5.98 -2.82
C LEU A 109 3.70 -5.90 -1.51
N ARG A 110 4.40 -5.56 -0.42
CA ARG A 110 3.82 -5.52 0.93
C ARG A 110 4.05 -4.17 1.58
N PHE A 111 3.00 -3.36 1.63
CA PHE A 111 3.02 -2.03 2.23
C PHE A 111 2.43 -2.08 3.64
N SER A 112 3.09 -1.40 4.58
CA SER A 112 2.48 -1.21 5.90
C SER A 112 1.53 -0.02 5.92
N ASP A 113 0.54 -0.02 6.81
CA ASP A 113 -0.41 1.08 6.95
C ASP A 113 0.28 2.43 7.23
N ILE A 114 1.36 2.42 8.02
CA ILE A 114 2.18 3.61 8.27
C ILE A 114 2.91 4.07 7.01
N GLN A 115 3.39 3.15 6.18
CA GLN A 115 4.05 3.46 4.92
C GLN A 115 3.07 4.08 3.92
N VAL A 116 1.87 3.52 3.79
CA VAL A 116 0.82 4.07 2.92
C VAL A 116 0.38 5.45 3.39
N LYS A 117 0.31 5.68 4.71
CA LYS A 117 -0.03 7.01 5.28
C LYS A 117 1.10 8.03 5.08
N ALA A 118 2.35 7.60 5.19
CA ALA A 118 3.51 8.48 5.10
C ALA A 118 3.88 8.83 3.65
N ASP A 119 3.83 7.84 2.75
CA ASP A 119 4.24 8.00 1.35
C ASP A 119 3.33 7.20 0.41
N LEU A 120 2.13 7.72 0.21
CA LEU A 120 1.16 7.16 -0.73
C LEU A 120 1.68 7.19 -2.17
N ARG A 121 2.44 8.23 -2.55
CA ARG A 121 2.96 8.39 -3.91
C ARG A 121 4.02 7.32 -4.21
N GLY A 122 4.96 7.08 -3.30
CA GLY A 122 5.97 6.03 -3.45
C GLY A 122 5.34 4.64 -3.49
N CYS A 123 4.28 4.38 -2.71
CA CYS A 123 3.54 3.11 -2.79
C CYS A 123 2.93 2.90 -4.18
N VAL A 124 2.32 3.94 -4.77
CA VAL A 124 1.79 3.89 -6.13
C VAL A 124 2.90 3.68 -7.15
N GLY A 125 4.02 4.38 -7.01
CA GLY A 125 5.18 4.24 -7.90
C GLY A 125 5.76 2.82 -7.89
N ALA A 126 5.88 2.19 -6.72
CA ALA A 126 6.34 0.81 -6.62
C ALA A 126 5.38 -0.18 -7.32
N VAL A 127 4.07 0.05 -7.26
CA VAL A 127 3.09 -0.76 -8.01
C VAL A 127 3.23 -0.54 -9.52
N ASP A 128 3.40 0.70 -9.96
CA ASP A 128 3.62 1.02 -11.38
C ASP A 128 4.87 0.34 -11.91
N GLU A 129 5.98 0.44 -11.18
CA GLU A 129 7.27 -0.17 -11.55
C GLU A 129 7.18 -1.70 -11.62
N ALA A 130 6.50 -2.34 -10.67
CA ALA A 130 6.28 -3.78 -10.70
C ALA A 130 5.42 -4.19 -11.90
N LEU A 131 4.38 -3.42 -12.23
CA LEU A 131 3.55 -3.69 -13.41
C LEU A 131 4.33 -3.47 -14.71
N ALA A 132 5.12 -2.41 -14.80
CA ALA A 132 5.97 -2.12 -15.95
C ALA A 132 6.99 -3.25 -16.18
N SER A 133 7.66 -3.70 -15.12
CA SER A 133 8.62 -4.81 -15.14
C SER A 133 7.96 -6.13 -15.55
N ALA A 134 6.70 -6.35 -15.16
CA ALA A 134 5.91 -7.52 -15.55
C ALA A 134 5.32 -7.41 -16.98
N GLY A 135 5.76 -6.45 -17.79
CA GLY A 135 5.34 -6.32 -19.18
C GLY A 135 4.07 -5.50 -19.39
N ARG A 136 3.67 -4.63 -18.45
CA ARG A 136 2.76 -3.50 -18.73
C ARG A 136 3.52 -2.44 -19.55
N ILE A 137 3.95 -2.81 -20.76
CA ILE A 137 4.48 -1.85 -21.74
C ILE A 137 3.30 -1.44 -22.62
N GLY A 138 2.88 -0.17 -22.54
CA GLY A 138 1.91 0.39 -23.48
C GLY A 138 0.76 1.24 -22.93
N ASP A 139 0.94 1.99 -21.83
CA ASP A 139 -0.03 3.05 -21.44
C ASP A 139 0.64 4.35 -20.96
N ARG A 140 1.91 4.57 -21.33
CA ARG A 140 2.60 5.88 -21.18
C ARG A 140 2.18 6.85 -22.28
N ARG A 141 0.88 7.00 -22.54
CA ARG A 141 0.36 8.11 -23.34
C ARG A 141 -0.55 8.96 -22.46
N ASP A 142 -0.01 10.10 -22.08
CA ASP A 142 -0.76 11.31 -21.74
C ASP A 142 -1.28 11.49 -20.31
N ALA A 143 -0.43 11.29 -19.30
CA ALA A 143 -0.55 12.03 -18.04
C ALA A 143 0.20 13.37 -18.20
N GLY A 144 -0.49 14.32 -18.82
CA GLY A 144 0.06 15.57 -19.31
C GLY A 144 0.86 16.39 -18.30
N GLN A 145 1.88 17.01 -18.85
CA GLN A 145 2.43 18.29 -18.44
C GLN A 145 1.27 19.27 -18.17
N ARG A 146 0.88 19.43 -16.91
CA ARG A 146 0.18 20.62 -16.42
C ARG A 146 0.82 21.06 -15.11
N GLY A 147 1.87 21.85 -15.25
CA GLY A 147 2.46 22.75 -14.26
C GLY A 147 3.17 23.84 -15.05
N GLY A 148 2.48 24.96 -15.29
CA GLY A 148 2.78 25.91 -16.35
C GLY A 148 3.99 26.81 -16.13
N PRO A 149 4.42 27.57 -17.15
CA PRO A 149 5.25 28.74 -16.93
C PRO A 149 4.38 29.82 -16.28
N ALA A 150 4.78 30.22 -15.07
CA ALA A 150 4.32 31.45 -14.45
C ALA A 150 4.53 32.60 -15.44
N SER A 151 3.50 33.43 -15.55
CA SER A 151 3.46 34.64 -16.36
C SER A 151 4.65 35.56 -16.08
N GLU A 152 5.53 35.72 -17.06
CA GLU A 152 6.45 36.85 -17.12
C GLU A 152 5.80 37.92 -18.01
N ARG A 153 5.10 38.87 -17.36
CA ARG A 153 4.63 40.11 -18.00
C ARG A 153 4.79 41.27 -17.01
N ALA A 154 5.91 41.97 -17.12
CA ALA A 154 6.14 43.38 -16.80
C ALA A 154 7.61 43.67 -17.17
N ALA A 155 8.03 44.67 -17.93
CA ALA A 155 7.38 45.86 -18.45
C ALA A 155 8.18 46.30 -19.69
N THR A 156 7.51 46.49 -20.83
CA THR A 156 8.13 47.16 -21.98
C THR A 156 7.98 48.67 -21.78
N GLY A 157 9.12 49.35 -21.68
CA GLY A 157 9.24 50.78 -21.51
C GLY A 157 8.57 51.57 -22.64
N VAL A 158 7.89 52.64 -22.24
CA VAL A 158 7.43 53.71 -23.12
C VAL A 158 8.64 54.52 -23.55
N SER A 159 9.07 54.37 -24.81
CA SER A 159 9.99 55.32 -25.45
C SER A 159 9.16 56.43 -26.10
N CYS A 160 9.35 57.66 -25.61
CA CYS A 160 8.85 58.88 -26.23
C CYS A 160 9.46 59.07 -27.64
N ARG A 161 8.66 59.69 -28.49
CA ARG A 161 8.89 59.97 -29.91
C ARG A 161 9.97 61.03 -30.12
N ALA A 162 10.59 60.96 -31.30
CA ALA A 162 11.28 62.07 -31.95
C ALA A 162 10.28 63.08 -32.53
#